data_AF-A0A1V4DLK1-F1
#
_entry.id   AF-A0A1V4DLK1-F1
#
_cell.length_a   1.000
_cell.length_b   1.000
_cell.length_c   1.000
_cell.angle_alpha   90.00
_cell.angle_beta   90.00
_cell.angle_gamma   90.00
#
_symmetry.space_group_name_H-M   'P 1'
#
loop_
_entity.id
_entity.type
_entity.pdbx_description
1 polymer ?
#
loop_
_entity_poly.entity_id
_entity_poly.type
_entity_poly.pdbx_seq_one_letter_code
_entity_poly.pdbx_strand_id
1 'polypeptide(L)'
;SGLGPRLAPDALRELPPFPGDRLDPARCGGDLLVQLCADDPDTLTRTAARLAHPDLRPRWRQPGFLPPHRTGSVPRNLLGFKDGSANPTAEECERWVWHQDGGTFLVVRRIRLRVDDFARLTPRRQEEIIGRRRADGAPLDGGREDDDVDIFAKTPHGRYITPLGAHVRAASPRLDGGARMLRRGYSYDDGPDDRGLLFLAYMRDPALFVRVQRRMAAQDELSRFSEHRGSAVAYVPPATELWGPSPVRGCVPCPA
;
A
#
# COMPACT_ATOMS: atom_id res chain seq x y z
N SER A 1 -21.28 -3.25 -20.18
CA SER A 1 -21.31 -4.69 -19.85
C SER A 1 -20.78 -4.87 -18.45
N GLY A 2 -21.67 -5.02 -17.46
CA GLY A 2 -21.27 -5.29 -16.08
C GLY A 2 -20.56 -6.63 -15.99
N LEU A 3 -19.50 -6.69 -15.18
CA LEU A 3 -18.87 -7.95 -14.79
C LEU A 3 -19.97 -8.84 -14.18
N GLY A 4 -20.33 -9.91 -14.89
CA GLY A 4 -21.36 -10.83 -14.44
C GLY A 4 -20.96 -11.56 -13.15
N PRO A 5 -21.92 -12.15 -12.42
CA PRO A 5 -21.73 -12.80 -11.11
C PRO A 5 -20.81 -14.05 -11.10
N ARG A 6 -20.08 -14.33 -12.19
CA ARG A 6 -19.15 -15.46 -12.32
C ARG A 6 -17.68 -15.11 -12.10
N LEU A 7 -17.34 -13.83 -11.88
CA LEU A 7 -15.94 -13.35 -11.82
C LEU A 7 -15.52 -12.75 -10.48
N ALA A 8 -16.44 -12.59 -9.52
CA ALA A 8 -16.10 -12.07 -8.19
C ALA A 8 -15.76 -13.27 -7.28
N PRO A 9 -14.50 -13.44 -6.85
CA PRO A 9 -14.18 -14.51 -5.90
C PRO A 9 -14.89 -14.28 -4.56
N ASP A 10 -15.23 -15.34 -3.83
CA ASP A 10 -15.94 -15.26 -2.54
C ASP A 10 -15.24 -14.37 -1.49
N ALA A 11 -13.92 -14.23 -1.61
CA ALA A 11 -13.13 -13.36 -0.74
C ALA A 11 -13.26 -11.86 -1.05
N LEU A 12 -13.92 -11.47 -2.15
CA LEU A 12 -14.20 -10.07 -2.49
C LEU A 12 -15.31 -9.54 -1.58
N ARG A 13 -14.89 -8.89 -0.50
CA ARG A 13 -15.78 -8.24 0.45
C ARG A 13 -15.10 -7.02 1.06
N GLU A 14 -15.91 -6.10 1.56
CA GLU A 14 -15.42 -4.98 2.35
C GLU A 14 -14.63 -5.46 3.56
N LEU A 15 -13.63 -4.67 3.94
CA LEU A 15 -12.81 -4.97 5.12
C LEU A 15 -13.65 -4.84 6.39
N PRO A 16 -13.36 -5.65 7.44
CA PRO A 16 -13.95 -5.42 8.75
C PRO A 16 -13.50 -4.06 9.31
N PRO A 17 -14.24 -3.46 10.26
CA PRO A 17 -13.78 -2.26 10.94
C PRO A 17 -12.50 -2.54 11.74
N PHE A 18 -11.61 -1.56 11.79
CA PHE A 18 -10.40 -1.60 12.61
C PHE A 18 -10.43 -0.51 13.71
N PRO A 19 -9.79 -0.74 14.86
CA PRO A 19 -9.60 0.31 15.85
C PRO A 19 -8.89 1.53 15.25
N GLY A 20 -9.39 2.73 15.53
CA GLY A 20 -8.83 3.98 15.02
C GLY A 20 -9.34 4.42 13.66
N ASP A 21 -10.15 3.62 12.97
CA ASP A 21 -10.77 4.02 11.71
C ASP A 21 -11.65 5.28 11.89
N ARG A 22 -11.50 6.21 10.94
CA ARG A 22 -12.28 7.45 10.79
C ARG A 22 -12.69 7.59 9.33
N LEU A 23 -13.26 6.51 8.79
CA LEU A 23 -13.61 6.39 7.39
C LEU A 23 -14.70 7.40 7.01
N ASP A 24 -14.46 8.16 5.94
CA ASP A 24 -15.47 8.97 5.27
C ASP A 24 -16.23 8.08 4.27
N PRO A 25 -17.54 7.81 4.47
CA PRO A 25 -18.31 6.96 3.56
C PRO A 25 -18.31 7.43 2.10
N ALA A 26 -18.14 8.74 1.85
CA ALA A 26 -18.06 9.30 0.51
C ALA A 26 -16.77 8.88 -0.22
N ARG A 27 -15.73 8.47 0.53
CA ARG A 27 -14.42 8.02 0.03
C ARG A 27 -14.21 6.52 0.22
N CYS A 28 -15.30 5.76 0.41
CA CYS A 28 -15.24 4.31 0.61
C CYS A 28 -16.05 3.54 -0.43
N GLY A 29 -15.67 2.28 -0.65
CA GLY A 29 -16.34 1.32 -1.54
C GLY A 29 -16.37 1.78 -3.00
N GLY A 30 -17.35 1.27 -3.74
CA GLY A 30 -17.57 1.54 -5.16
C GLY A 30 -17.59 0.26 -5.98
N ASP A 31 -18.40 0.24 -7.03
CA ASP A 31 -18.66 -0.98 -7.82
C ASP A 31 -17.55 -1.25 -8.85
N LEU A 32 -16.85 -0.19 -9.29
CA LEU A 32 -15.75 -0.25 -10.23
C LEU A 32 -14.62 0.68 -9.78
N LEU A 33 -13.41 0.15 -9.70
CA LEU A 33 -12.20 0.91 -9.40
C LEU A 33 -11.33 1.00 -10.66
N VAL A 34 -10.96 2.22 -11.04
CA VAL A 34 -10.03 2.48 -12.14
C VAL A 34 -8.82 3.21 -11.60
N GLN A 35 -7.64 2.61 -11.75
CA GLN A 35 -6.37 3.24 -11.43
C GLN A 35 -5.69 3.70 -12.73
N LEU A 36 -5.45 5.00 -12.83
CA LEU A 36 -4.71 5.62 -13.92
C LEU A 36 -3.36 6.09 -13.40
N CYS A 37 -2.28 5.71 -14.07
CA CYS A 37 -0.92 6.12 -13.75
C CYS A 37 -0.23 6.64 -15.01
N ALA A 38 0.42 7.80 -14.92
CA ALA A 38 1.26 8.37 -15.94
C ALA A 38 2.24 9.34 -15.29
N ASP A 39 3.35 9.60 -15.96
CA ASP A 39 4.35 10.59 -15.52
C ASP A 39 3.89 12.04 -15.76
N ASP A 40 2.86 12.21 -16.62
CA ASP A 40 2.29 13.50 -17.02
C ASP A 40 0.83 13.65 -16.51
N PRO A 41 0.52 14.68 -15.69
CA PRO A 41 -0.83 14.93 -15.18
C PRO A 41 -1.88 15.20 -16.27
N ASP A 42 -1.49 15.79 -17.39
CA ASP A 42 -2.42 16.10 -18.48
C ASP A 42 -2.91 14.82 -19.17
N THR A 43 -2.00 13.85 -19.34
CA THR A 43 -2.32 12.52 -19.85
C THR A 43 -3.31 11.79 -18.95
N LEU A 44 -3.16 11.87 -17.63
CA LEU A 44 -4.15 11.33 -16.68
C LEU A 44 -5.52 11.99 -16.86
N THR A 45 -5.56 13.32 -16.98
CA THR A 45 -6.81 14.08 -17.12
C THR A 45 -7.55 13.73 -18.41
N ARG A 46 -6.84 13.70 -19.55
CA ARG A 46 -7.43 13.30 -20.84
C ARG A 46 -7.92 11.86 -20.82
N THR A 47 -7.17 10.95 -20.20
CA THR A 47 -7.55 9.53 -20.11
C THR A 47 -8.78 9.35 -19.22
N ALA A 48 -8.85 10.05 -18.08
CA ALA A 48 -10.00 10.00 -17.20
C ALA A 48 -11.29 10.49 -17.89
N ALA A 49 -11.21 11.52 -18.74
CA ALA A 49 -12.37 12.03 -19.49
C ALA A 49 -12.96 10.98 -20.45
N ARG A 50 -12.14 10.04 -20.96
CA ARG A 50 -12.59 8.95 -21.84
C ARG A 50 -13.35 7.85 -21.12
N LEU A 51 -13.32 7.82 -19.78
CA LEU A 51 -14.07 6.84 -18.97
C LEU A 51 -15.53 7.27 -18.74
N ALA A 52 -15.93 8.46 -19.18
CA ALA A 52 -17.30 8.93 -19.07
C ALA A 52 -18.26 7.98 -19.83
N HIS A 53 -19.21 7.41 -19.11
CA HIS A 53 -20.20 6.48 -19.67
C HIS A 53 -21.58 6.75 -19.04
N PRO A 54 -22.70 6.68 -19.79
CA PRO A 54 -24.04 6.95 -19.26
C PRO A 54 -24.45 6.11 -18.06
N ASP A 55 -23.92 4.89 -17.95
CA ASP A 55 -24.21 3.94 -16.85
C ASP A 55 -23.25 4.08 -15.65
N LEU A 56 -22.21 4.91 -15.76
CA LEU A 56 -21.24 5.12 -14.68
C LEU A 56 -21.44 6.48 -14.03
N ARG A 57 -21.32 6.53 -12.70
CA ARG A 57 -21.31 7.78 -11.93
C ARG A 57 -20.06 7.80 -11.04
N PRO A 58 -19.25 8.87 -11.07
CA PRO A 58 -18.11 8.98 -10.18
C PRO A 58 -18.56 8.94 -8.72
N ARG A 59 -18.08 7.96 -7.95
CA ARG A 59 -18.33 7.87 -6.51
C ARG A 59 -17.34 8.71 -5.72
N TRP A 60 -16.06 8.53 -6.01
CA TRP A 60 -14.96 9.35 -5.51
C TRP A 60 -13.82 9.34 -6.51
N ARG A 61 -12.96 10.35 -6.43
CA ARG A 61 -11.71 10.45 -7.18
C ARG A 61 -10.64 10.90 -6.21
N GLN A 62 -9.48 10.25 -6.27
CA GLN A 62 -8.38 10.57 -5.39
C GLN A 62 -7.07 10.68 -6.19
N PRO A 63 -6.61 11.91 -6.49
CA PRO A 63 -5.30 12.11 -7.09
C PRO A 63 -4.20 11.80 -6.06
N GLY A 64 -3.04 11.39 -6.57
CA GLY A 64 -1.84 11.16 -5.79
C GLY A 64 -0.60 11.27 -6.67
N PHE A 65 0.58 11.33 -6.05
CA PHE A 65 1.87 11.52 -6.69
C PHE A 65 2.95 10.73 -5.97
N LEU A 66 4.03 10.42 -6.69
CA LEU A 66 5.28 10.01 -6.07
C LEU A 66 6.14 11.27 -5.88
N PRO A 67 6.68 11.52 -4.68
CA PRO A 67 7.67 12.59 -4.51
C PRO A 67 8.85 12.41 -5.47
N PRO A 68 9.54 13.50 -5.87
CA PRO A 68 10.68 13.41 -6.77
C PRO A 68 11.72 12.39 -6.29
N HIS A 69 12.09 11.48 -7.18
CA HIS A 69 13.04 10.41 -6.92
C HIS A 69 13.83 10.11 -8.20
N ARG A 70 14.95 9.41 -8.07
CA ARG A 70 15.70 8.94 -9.24
C ARG A 70 14.99 7.72 -9.83
N THR A 71 14.90 7.64 -11.15
CA THR A 71 14.39 6.45 -11.84
C THR A 71 15.09 5.19 -11.36
N GLY A 72 14.32 4.14 -11.06
CA GLY A 72 14.84 2.88 -10.53
C GLY A 72 15.26 2.91 -9.04
N SER A 73 15.00 4.00 -8.32
CA SER A 73 15.18 4.06 -6.86
C SER A 73 13.84 4.02 -6.14
N VAL A 74 13.81 3.44 -4.94
CA VAL A 74 12.59 3.41 -4.14
C VAL A 74 12.22 4.83 -3.72
N PRO A 75 10.98 5.29 -4.03
CA PRO A 75 10.54 6.63 -3.70
C PRO A 75 10.40 6.81 -2.19
N ARG A 76 10.36 8.07 -1.75
CA ARG A 76 10.04 8.42 -0.37
C ARG A 76 8.58 8.80 -0.23
N ASN A 77 8.00 8.58 0.95
CA ASN A 77 6.69 9.14 1.31
C ASN A 77 6.83 10.49 2.02
N LEU A 78 5.70 11.11 2.41
CA LEU A 78 5.69 12.42 3.08
C LEU A 78 6.34 12.45 4.46
N LEU A 79 6.58 11.30 5.10
CA LEU A 79 7.38 11.21 6.34
C LEU A 79 8.89 11.23 6.04
N GLY A 80 9.26 11.20 4.76
CA GLY A 80 10.63 11.22 4.28
C GLY A 80 11.33 9.86 4.37
N PHE A 81 10.60 8.77 4.54
CA PHE A 81 11.15 7.41 4.52
C PHE A 81 10.94 6.76 3.16
N LYS A 82 11.88 5.88 2.75
CA LYS A 82 11.71 5.05 1.56
C LYS A 82 10.52 4.11 1.76
N ASP A 83 9.65 4.04 0.77
CA ASP A 83 8.41 3.27 0.83
C ASP A 83 8.31 2.33 -0.38
N GLY A 84 8.54 1.04 -0.12
CA GLY A 84 8.59 0.01 -1.16
C GLY A 84 9.78 -0.94 -1.04
N SER A 85 10.77 -0.63 -0.18
CA SER A 85 12.02 -1.38 -0.05
C SER A 85 11.85 -2.88 0.24
N ALA A 86 10.81 -3.26 1.00
CA ALA A 86 10.53 -4.66 1.35
C ALA A 86 9.34 -5.26 0.57
N ASN A 87 9.07 -4.75 -0.64
CA ASN A 87 8.07 -5.36 -1.52
C ASN A 87 8.55 -6.75 -2.01
N PRO A 88 7.61 -7.67 -2.29
CA PRO A 88 7.94 -8.98 -2.83
C PRO A 88 8.68 -8.88 -4.16
N THR A 89 9.62 -9.79 -4.40
CA THR A 89 10.21 -10.01 -5.73
C THR A 89 9.17 -10.54 -6.72
N ALA A 90 9.52 -10.60 -8.01
CA ALA A 90 8.62 -11.19 -9.03
C ALA A 90 8.25 -12.65 -8.70
N GLU A 91 9.21 -13.46 -8.26
CA GLU A 91 8.98 -14.84 -7.84
C GLU A 91 8.07 -14.92 -6.60
N GLU A 92 8.29 -14.05 -5.61
CA GLU A 92 7.42 -13.97 -4.44
C GLU A 92 6.01 -13.48 -4.79
N CYS A 93 5.85 -12.65 -5.83
CA CYS A 93 4.54 -12.23 -6.33
C CYS A 93 3.75 -13.41 -6.90
N GLU A 94 4.39 -14.29 -7.67
CA GLU A 94 3.78 -15.56 -8.14
C GLU A 94 3.30 -16.42 -6.97
N ARG A 95 3.97 -16.33 -5.82
CA ARG A 95 3.62 -17.09 -4.63
C ARG A 95 2.53 -16.43 -3.77
N TRP A 96 2.51 -15.11 -3.63
CA TRP A 96 1.74 -14.43 -2.59
C TRP A 96 0.75 -13.37 -3.11
N VAL A 97 0.95 -12.87 -4.33
CA VAL A 97 0.22 -11.71 -4.85
C VAL A 97 -0.78 -12.12 -5.93
N TRP A 98 -0.35 -12.92 -6.90
CA TRP A 98 -1.21 -13.34 -8.01
C TRP A 98 -2.11 -14.49 -7.60
N HIS A 99 -3.38 -14.39 -8.00
CA HIS A 99 -4.36 -15.46 -7.90
C HIS A 99 -4.16 -16.46 -9.05
N GLN A 100 -4.72 -17.67 -8.95
CA GLN A 100 -4.44 -18.78 -9.88
C GLN A 100 -4.92 -18.51 -11.32
N ASP A 101 -5.96 -17.70 -11.48
CA ASP A 101 -6.48 -17.21 -12.76
C ASP A 101 -5.66 -16.05 -13.34
N GLY A 102 -4.62 -15.58 -12.64
CA GLY A 102 -3.79 -14.44 -13.03
C GLY A 102 -4.32 -13.08 -12.59
N GLY A 103 -5.39 -13.03 -11.79
CA GLY A 103 -5.88 -11.80 -11.15
C GLY A 103 -5.18 -11.49 -9.82
N THR A 104 -5.67 -10.48 -9.10
CA THR A 104 -5.24 -10.16 -7.73
C THR A 104 -6.30 -9.36 -6.99
N PHE A 105 -6.30 -9.39 -5.66
CA PHE A 105 -7.11 -8.46 -4.88
C PHE A 105 -6.33 -7.18 -4.63
N LEU A 106 -7.03 -6.06 -4.71
CA LEU A 106 -6.53 -4.74 -4.37
C LEU A 106 -7.27 -4.22 -3.14
N VAL A 107 -6.52 -3.87 -2.10
CA VAL A 107 -6.99 -3.04 -1.00
C VAL A 107 -6.48 -1.61 -1.20
N VAL A 108 -7.40 -0.64 -1.16
CA VAL A 108 -7.08 0.78 -1.14
C VAL A 108 -7.41 1.36 0.22
N ARG A 109 -6.45 2.05 0.84
CA ARG A 109 -6.67 2.84 2.06
C ARG A 109 -6.19 4.27 1.83
N ARG A 110 -7.08 5.23 2.07
CA ARG A 110 -6.70 6.64 2.19
C ARG A 110 -6.25 6.87 3.63
N ILE A 111 -4.96 7.14 3.82
CA ILE A 111 -4.34 7.30 5.15
C ILE A 111 -3.86 8.74 5.28
N ARG A 112 -4.52 9.53 6.12
CA ARG A 112 -4.03 10.86 6.52
C ARG A 112 -2.82 10.69 7.43
N LEU A 113 -1.78 11.47 7.19
CA LEU A 113 -0.56 11.48 7.99
C LEU A 113 -0.41 12.82 8.72
N ARG A 114 -0.10 12.78 10.00
CA ARG A 114 0.26 13.94 10.82
C ARG A 114 1.74 14.28 10.59
N VAL A 115 2.05 14.71 9.37
CA VAL A 115 3.42 14.90 8.87
C VAL A 115 4.23 15.84 9.76
N ASP A 116 3.67 17.00 10.10
CA ASP A 116 4.36 18.01 10.89
C ASP A 116 4.63 17.54 12.32
N ASP A 117 3.72 16.75 12.90
CA ASP A 117 3.86 16.20 14.25
C ASP A 117 4.95 15.14 14.30
N PHE A 118 5.01 14.29 13.27
CA PHE A 118 6.05 13.30 13.12
C PHE A 118 7.42 13.95 12.88
N ALA A 119 7.48 15.02 12.07
CA ALA A 119 8.70 15.75 11.77
C ALA A 119 9.33 16.44 12.99
N ARG A 120 8.53 16.75 14.04
CA ARG A 120 9.03 17.32 15.31
C ARG A 120 9.75 16.31 16.21
N LEU A 121 9.64 15.01 15.92
CA LEU A 121 10.39 13.98 16.63
C LEU A 121 11.88 14.04 16.25
N THR A 122 12.75 13.59 17.15
CA THR A 122 14.18 13.43 16.81
C THR A 122 14.35 12.41 15.68
N PRO A 123 15.36 12.54 14.80
CA PRO A 123 15.57 11.59 13.70
C PRO A 123 15.63 10.14 14.18
N ARG A 124 16.36 9.89 15.28
CA ARG A 124 16.43 8.57 15.91
C ARG A 124 15.05 8.03 16.29
N ARG A 125 14.17 8.87 16.86
CA ARG A 125 12.83 8.43 17.26
C ARG A 125 11.95 8.11 16.05
N GLN A 126 12.08 8.87 14.97
CA GLN A 126 11.41 8.57 13.70
C GLN A 126 11.86 7.21 13.16
N GLU A 127 13.17 6.96 13.14
CA GLU A 127 13.76 5.67 12.70
C GLU A 127 13.34 4.50 13.61
N GLU A 128 13.23 4.71 14.92
CA GLU A 128 12.72 3.69 15.86
C GLU A 128 11.24 3.37 15.64
N ILE A 129 10.39 4.37 15.34
CA ILE A 129 8.97 4.18 15.02
C ILE A 129 8.82 3.44 13.69
N ILE A 130 9.59 3.78 12.66
CA ILE A 130 9.54 3.08 11.38
C ILE A 130 10.18 1.69 11.48
N GLY A 131 11.32 1.58 12.14
CA GLY A 131 12.18 0.39 12.21
C GLY A 131 13.18 0.27 11.06
N ARG A 132 13.45 1.35 10.33
CA ARG A 132 14.47 1.46 9.28
C ARG A 132 15.17 2.81 9.38
N ARG A 133 16.41 2.87 8.89
CA ARG A 133 17.17 4.12 8.78
C ARG A 133 16.55 5.04 7.74
N ARG A 134 16.45 6.33 8.04
CA ARG A 134 15.86 7.31 7.13
C ARG A 134 16.77 7.59 5.94
N ALA A 135 18.09 7.61 6.17
CA ALA A 135 19.07 7.98 5.15
C ALA A 135 19.04 7.04 3.95
N ASP A 136 19.15 5.74 4.19
CA ASP A 136 19.34 4.72 3.15
C ASP A 136 18.21 3.67 3.09
N GLY A 137 17.30 3.63 4.07
CA GLY A 137 16.19 2.68 4.12
C GLY A 137 16.57 1.31 4.67
N ALA A 138 17.80 1.09 5.10
CA ALA A 138 18.25 -0.19 5.62
C ALA A 138 17.68 -0.49 7.02
N PRO A 139 17.65 -1.76 7.45
CA PRO A 139 17.32 -2.15 8.82
C PRO A 139 18.15 -1.42 9.90
N LEU A 140 17.63 -1.33 11.13
CA LEU A 140 18.31 -0.66 12.24
C LEU A 140 19.55 -1.41 12.74
N ASP A 141 19.62 -2.72 12.51
CA ASP A 141 20.74 -3.61 12.88
C ASP A 141 21.87 -3.65 11.84
N GLY A 142 21.71 -3.00 10.68
CA GLY A 142 22.75 -2.94 9.65
C GLY A 142 22.22 -3.31 8.27
N GLY A 143 23.11 -3.62 7.36
CA GLY A 143 22.74 -4.09 6.02
C GLY A 143 22.33 -3.00 5.04
N ARG A 144 21.64 -3.44 3.99
CA ARG A 144 21.21 -2.70 2.81
C ARG A 144 19.71 -2.45 2.83
N GLU A 145 19.26 -1.60 1.91
CA GLU A 145 17.84 -1.26 1.79
C GLU A 145 16.94 -2.48 1.58
N ASP A 146 17.38 -3.41 0.73
CA ASP A 146 16.67 -4.61 0.29
C ASP A 146 16.72 -5.77 1.29
N ASP A 147 17.49 -5.62 2.38
CA ASP A 147 17.54 -6.63 3.43
C ASP A 147 16.21 -6.67 4.21
N ASP A 148 15.74 -7.88 4.49
CA ASP A 148 14.62 -8.10 5.40
C ASP A 148 15.01 -7.70 6.83
N VAL A 149 14.10 -7.03 7.54
CA VAL A 149 14.31 -6.68 8.95
C VAL A 149 14.22 -7.94 9.82
N ASP A 150 15.28 -8.27 10.55
CA ASP A 150 15.21 -9.30 11.58
C ASP A 150 14.53 -8.78 12.85
N ILE A 151 13.22 -9.02 12.94
CA ILE A 151 12.42 -8.63 14.10
C ILE A 151 12.79 -9.40 15.38
N PHE A 152 13.62 -10.44 15.31
CA PHE A 152 14.04 -11.19 16.49
C PHE A 152 15.44 -10.82 16.98
N ALA A 153 16.18 -10.02 16.19
CA ALA A 153 17.52 -9.57 16.55
C ALA A 153 17.51 -8.75 17.86
N LYS A 154 18.47 -9.07 18.73
CA LYS A 154 18.63 -8.47 20.06
C LYS A 154 20.05 -7.95 20.24
N THR A 155 20.15 -6.86 20.98
CA THR A 155 21.41 -6.37 21.55
C THR A 155 21.98 -7.39 22.55
N PRO A 156 23.28 -7.30 22.91
CA PRO A 156 23.88 -8.13 23.96
C PRO A 156 23.18 -8.06 25.32
N HIS A 157 22.44 -6.97 25.58
CA HIS A 157 21.65 -6.77 26.80
C HIS A 157 20.21 -7.29 26.68
N GLY A 158 19.88 -8.08 25.66
CA GLY A 158 18.58 -8.73 25.49
C GLY A 158 17.45 -7.84 24.98
N ARG A 159 17.71 -6.56 24.70
CA ARG A 159 16.74 -5.64 24.09
C ARG A 159 16.63 -5.89 22.58
N TYR A 160 15.42 -5.88 22.03
CA TYR A 160 15.22 -5.92 20.58
C TYR A 160 15.88 -4.73 19.89
N ILE A 161 16.58 -4.98 18.78
CA ILE A 161 17.18 -3.91 17.98
C ILE A 161 16.08 -3.15 17.24
N THR A 162 15.16 -3.88 16.59
CA THR A 162 13.91 -3.30 16.05
C THR A 162 12.88 -3.20 17.17
N PRO A 163 12.47 -1.98 17.60
CA PRO A 163 11.56 -1.80 18.73
C PRO A 163 10.25 -2.59 18.60
N LEU A 164 9.66 -2.97 19.74
CA LEU A 164 8.40 -3.73 19.76
C LEU A 164 7.24 -3.01 19.08
N GLY A 165 7.23 -1.67 19.14
CA GLY A 165 6.22 -0.84 18.50
C GLY A 165 6.58 -0.36 17.09
N ALA A 166 7.68 -0.85 16.50
CA ALA A 166 8.12 -0.41 15.18
C ALA A 166 7.15 -0.88 14.08
N HIS A 167 6.88 0.01 13.12
CA HIS A 167 5.96 -0.22 12.02
C HIS A 167 6.34 -1.45 11.19
N VAL A 168 7.61 -1.57 10.76
CA VAL A 168 8.08 -2.74 9.98
C VAL A 168 7.99 -4.05 10.76
N ARG A 169 8.03 -4.00 12.10
CA ARG A 169 7.82 -5.19 12.94
C ARG A 169 6.36 -5.62 12.89
N ALA A 170 5.44 -4.69 13.09
CA ALA A 170 4.01 -4.95 12.99
C ALA A 170 3.59 -5.36 11.57
N ALA A 171 4.30 -4.92 10.53
CA ALA A 171 4.05 -5.31 9.15
C ALA A 171 4.85 -6.56 8.69
N SER A 172 5.66 -7.18 9.56
CA SER A 172 6.64 -8.18 9.12
C SER A 172 6.00 -9.47 8.60
N PRO A 173 6.40 -9.96 7.41
CA PRO A 173 5.91 -11.22 6.87
C PRO A 173 6.36 -12.44 7.68
N ARG A 174 7.38 -12.32 8.54
CA ARG A 174 7.80 -13.39 9.47
C ARG A 174 6.70 -13.80 10.45
N LEU A 175 5.71 -12.94 10.66
CA LEU A 175 4.56 -13.21 11.52
C LEU A 175 3.35 -13.78 10.75
N ASP A 176 3.48 -13.96 9.44
CA ASP A 176 2.42 -14.42 8.52
C ASP A 176 2.93 -15.56 7.61
N GLY A 177 3.88 -16.37 8.09
CA GLY A 177 4.42 -17.50 7.34
C GLY A 177 5.17 -17.12 6.06
N GLY A 178 5.67 -15.88 5.99
CA GLY A 178 6.33 -15.32 4.82
C GLY A 178 5.38 -14.69 3.80
N ALA A 179 4.06 -14.67 4.05
CA ALA A 179 3.11 -14.07 3.13
C ALA A 179 3.33 -12.56 2.99
N ARG A 180 3.40 -12.08 1.74
CA ARG A 180 3.66 -10.67 1.39
C ARG A 180 2.50 -10.08 0.58
N MET A 181 2.37 -8.76 0.66
CA MET A 181 1.54 -7.95 -0.23
C MET A 181 2.44 -7.03 -1.04
N LEU A 182 2.12 -6.82 -2.31
CA LEU A 182 2.80 -5.82 -3.13
C LEU A 182 2.20 -4.45 -2.82
N ARG A 183 3.00 -3.54 -2.24
CA ARG A 183 2.54 -2.20 -1.87
C ARG A 183 2.96 -1.20 -2.94
N ARG A 184 1.99 -0.45 -3.48
CA ARG A 184 2.21 0.57 -4.51
C ARG A 184 1.53 1.88 -4.12
N GLY A 185 1.98 2.44 -3.01
CA GLY A 185 1.39 3.65 -2.44
C GLY A 185 1.78 4.92 -3.18
N TYR A 186 0.92 5.93 -3.11
CA TYR A 186 1.15 7.28 -3.64
C TYR A 186 0.93 8.30 -2.53
N SER A 187 1.75 9.34 -2.46
CA SER A 187 1.43 10.47 -1.59
C SER A 187 0.22 11.23 -2.12
N TYR A 188 -0.53 11.90 -1.26
CA TYR A 188 -1.53 12.89 -1.67
C TYR A 188 -1.41 14.15 -0.83
N ASP A 189 -1.87 15.25 -1.40
CA ASP A 189 -1.98 16.55 -0.75
C ASP A 189 -3.27 17.22 -1.21
N ASP A 190 -4.29 17.22 -0.35
CA ASP A 190 -5.58 17.86 -0.58
C ASP A 190 -5.71 19.16 0.25
N GLY A 191 -4.58 19.70 0.73
CA GLY A 191 -4.51 20.90 1.55
C GLY A 191 -3.74 20.71 2.87
N PRO A 192 -3.43 21.80 3.60
CA PRO A 192 -2.53 21.76 4.77
C PRO A 192 -2.88 20.71 5.82
N ASP A 193 -4.18 20.52 6.07
CA ASP A 193 -4.70 19.60 7.09
C ASP A 193 -5.01 18.19 6.58
N ASP A 194 -4.95 17.92 5.27
CA ASP A 194 -5.33 16.64 4.67
C ASP A 194 -4.31 16.18 3.63
N ARG A 195 -3.23 15.59 4.13
CA ARG A 195 -2.11 15.05 3.35
C ARG A 195 -1.74 13.68 3.88
N GLY A 196 -1.22 12.81 3.03
CA GLY A 196 -0.80 11.49 3.48
C GLY A 196 -0.50 10.51 2.38
N LEU A 197 -0.92 9.27 2.58
CA LEU A 197 -0.64 8.13 1.72
C LEU A 197 -1.95 7.52 1.18
N LEU A 198 -2.05 7.40 -0.12
CA LEU A 198 -2.93 6.46 -0.80
C LEU A 198 -2.22 5.12 -0.81
N PHE A 199 -2.58 4.28 0.14
CA PHE A 199 -2.01 2.95 0.27
C PHE A 199 -2.76 1.99 -0.64
N LEU A 200 -2.07 1.42 -1.62
CA LEU A 200 -2.58 0.37 -2.49
C LEU A 200 -1.79 -0.90 -2.21
N ALA A 201 -2.47 -1.97 -1.82
CA ALA A 201 -1.86 -3.28 -1.61
C ALA A 201 -2.51 -4.33 -2.50
N TYR A 202 -1.69 -5.03 -3.27
CA TYR A 202 -2.10 -6.18 -4.07
C TYR A 202 -1.70 -7.47 -3.36
N MET A 203 -2.60 -8.44 -3.35
CA MET A 203 -2.41 -9.70 -2.64
C MET A 203 -3.34 -10.80 -3.17
N ARG A 204 -2.96 -12.06 -2.92
CA ARG A 204 -3.78 -13.21 -3.30
C ARG A 204 -5.06 -13.33 -2.45
N ASP A 205 -5.02 -12.94 -1.18
CA ASP A 205 -6.16 -13.03 -0.25
C ASP A 205 -6.17 -11.80 0.68
N PRO A 206 -7.26 -10.99 0.68
CA PRO A 206 -7.41 -9.84 1.58
C PRO A 206 -7.33 -10.19 3.07
N ALA A 207 -7.52 -11.45 3.47
CA ALA A 207 -7.34 -11.88 4.85
C ALA A 207 -5.93 -11.57 5.40
N LEU A 208 -4.90 -11.55 4.54
CA LEU A 208 -3.57 -11.09 4.92
C LEU A 208 -3.58 -9.61 5.36
N PHE A 209 -4.26 -8.74 4.61
CA PHE A 209 -4.38 -7.32 4.96
C PHE A 209 -5.03 -7.17 6.33
N VAL A 210 -6.14 -7.89 6.56
CA VAL A 210 -6.89 -7.84 7.81
C VAL A 210 -6.02 -8.24 9.01
N ARG A 211 -5.23 -9.31 8.90
CA ARG A 211 -4.32 -9.75 9.98
C ARG A 211 -3.24 -8.71 10.27
N VAL A 212 -2.59 -8.20 9.23
CA VAL A 212 -1.51 -7.20 9.36
C VAL A 212 -2.07 -5.90 9.96
N GLN A 213 -3.19 -5.38 9.44
CA GLN A 213 -3.81 -4.15 9.92
C GLN A 213 -4.29 -4.27 11.37
N ARG A 214 -4.84 -5.42 11.79
CA ARG A 214 -5.22 -5.66 13.20
C ARG A 214 -4.00 -5.63 14.12
N ARG A 215 -2.90 -6.24 13.70
CA ARG A 215 -1.64 -6.23 14.45
C ARG A 215 -1.08 -4.81 14.57
N MET A 216 -1.09 -4.05 13.48
CA MET A 216 -0.69 -2.64 13.48
C MET A 216 -1.57 -1.80 14.42
N ALA A 217 -2.89 -1.93 14.34
CA ALA A 217 -3.80 -1.21 15.22
C ALA A 217 -3.56 -1.48 16.73
N ALA A 218 -3.02 -2.66 17.07
CA ALA A 218 -2.73 -3.03 18.45
C ALA A 218 -1.33 -2.59 18.94
N GLN A 219 -0.34 -2.48 18.06
CA GLN A 219 1.08 -2.41 18.47
C GLN A 219 1.88 -1.30 17.78
N ASP A 220 1.46 -0.83 16.61
CA ASP A 220 2.26 0.09 15.78
C ASP A 220 2.22 1.53 16.32
N GLU A 221 3.38 2.05 16.70
CA GLU A 221 3.52 3.43 17.15
C GLU A 221 3.24 4.45 16.05
N LEU A 222 3.43 4.09 14.78
CA LEU A 222 3.13 4.97 13.65
C LEU A 222 1.63 5.30 13.58
N SER A 223 0.76 4.42 14.10
CA SER A 223 -0.69 4.64 14.17
C SER A 223 -1.10 5.91 14.94
N ARG A 224 -0.20 6.48 15.76
CA ARG A 224 -0.45 7.78 16.43
C ARG A 224 -0.35 8.98 15.47
N PHE A 225 0.31 8.77 14.34
CA PHE A 225 0.56 9.76 13.29
C PHE A 225 -0.22 9.47 12.02
N SER A 226 -1.06 8.43 12.00
CA SER A 226 -1.85 8.07 10.84
C SER A 226 -3.33 7.91 11.19
N GLU A 227 -4.20 8.20 10.23
CA GLU A 227 -5.64 8.03 10.38
C GLU A 227 -6.22 7.53 9.06
N HIS A 228 -6.92 6.40 9.11
CA HIS A 228 -7.57 5.83 7.93
C HIS A 228 -8.90 6.56 7.68
N ARG A 229 -9.00 7.22 6.52
CA ARG A 229 -10.13 8.07 6.10
C ARG A 229 -10.90 7.57 4.89
N GLY A 230 -10.45 6.50 4.25
CA GLY A 230 -11.13 5.90 3.10
C GLY A 230 -10.67 4.46 2.90
N SER A 231 -11.55 3.64 2.33
CA SER A 231 -11.33 2.21 2.14
C SER A 231 -12.08 1.69 0.93
N ALA A 232 -11.43 0.91 0.08
CA ALA A 232 -12.10 0.14 -0.95
C ALA A 232 -11.39 -1.19 -1.17
N VAL A 233 -12.13 -2.21 -1.57
CA VAL A 233 -11.60 -3.51 -1.98
C VAL A 233 -12.07 -3.81 -3.40
N ALA A 234 -11.16 -4.24 -4.26
CA ALA A 234 -11.48 -4.62 -5.62
C ALA A 234 -10.81 -5.95 -5.98
N TYR A 235 -11.39 -6.65 -6.93
CA TYR A 235 -10.70 -7.72 -7.65
C TYR A 235 -10.21 -7.17 -8.99
N VAL A 236 -8.93 -7.38 -9.28
CA VAL A 236 -8.28 -6.99 -10.53
C VAL A 236 -8.18 -8.24 -11.39
N PRO A 237 -9.00 -8.39 -12.45
CA PRO A 237 -9.00 -9.58 -13.27
C PRO A 237 -7.73 -9.67 -14.14
N PRO A 238 -7.38 -10.87 -14.65
CA PRO A 238 -6.27 -11.02 -15.59
C PRO A 238 -6.48 -10.20 -16.87
N ALA A 239 -5.39 -9.73 -17.46
CA ALA A 239 -5.43 -8.86 -18.64
C ALA A 239 -6.14 -9.49 -19.86
N THR A 240 -6.10 -10.82 -19.98
CA THR A 240 -6.72 -11.57 -21.09
C THR A 240 -8.23 -11.55 -21.08
N GLU A 241 -8.88 -11.36 -19.93
CA GLU A 241 -10.35 -11.31 -19.84
C GLU A 241 -10.93 -9.97 -20.28
N LEU A 242 -10.17 -8.87 -20.18
CA LEU A 242 -10.66 -7.54 -20.52
C LEU A 242 -10.40 -7.14 -21.99
N TRP A 243 -9.43 -7.77 -22.67
CA TRP A 243 -8.94 -7.29 -23.98
C TRP A 243 -8.77 -8.39 -25.06
N GLY A 244 -9.21 -9.63 -24.81
CA GLY A 244 -8.93 -10.77 -25.71
C GLY A 244 -7.48 -11.29 -25.57
N PRO A 245 -7.03 -12.26 -26.40
CA PRO A 245 -5.67 -12.80 -26.32
C PRO A 245 -4.65 -11.75 -26.75
N SER A 246 -4.19 -10.95 -25.77
CA SER A 246 -3.06 -10.04 -25.92
C SER A 246 -1.75 -10.79 -25.61
N PRO A 247 -0.68 -10.60 -26.39
CA PRO A 247 0.61 -11.25 -26.15
C PRO A 247 1.34 -10.73 -24.89
N VAL A 248 0.75 -9.78 -24.16
CA VAL A 248 1.34 -9.18 -22.95
C VAL A 248 0.62 -9.73 -21.71
N ARG A 249 1.13 -10.83 -21.16
CA ARG A 249 0.83 -11.21 -19.77
C ARG A 249 1.40 -10.11 -18.88
N GLY A 250 0.55 -9.54 -18.01
CA GLY A 250 0.95 -8.57 -17.01
C GLY A 250 0.74 -7.13 -17.44
N CYS A 251 -0.45 -6.59 -17.23
CA CYS A 251 -0.59 -5.18 -16.86
C CYS A 251 -0.27 -5.02 -15.37
N VAL A 252 0.98 -5.31 -14.99
CA VAL A 252 1.73 -4.54 -14.01
C VAL A 252 3.19 -4.45 -14.48
N PRO A 253 3.52 -3.60 -15.46
CA PRO A 253 4.88 -3.10 -15.58
C PRO A 253 4.80 -1.59 -15.77
N CYS A 254 4.59 -0.87 -14.67
CA CYS A 254 5.27 0.41 -14.57
C CYS A 254 6.43 0.14 -13.63
N PRO A 255 7.67 0.00 -14.13
CA PRO A 255 8.82 -0.08 -13.25
C PRO A 255 8.82 1.14 -12.32
N ALA A 256 9.25 0.92 -11.09
CA ALA A 256 9.50 1.99 -10.13
C ALA A 256 10.55 2.98 -10.64
#